data_AF-A0A6C2UJF1-F1
#
_entry.id   AF-A0A6C2UJF1-F1
#
_cell.length_a   1.000
_cell.length_b   1.000
_cell.length_c   1.000
_cell.angle_alpha   90.00
_cell.angle_beta   90.00
_cell.angle_gamma   90.00
#
_symmetry.space_group_name_H-M   'P 1'
#
loop_
_entity.id
_entity.type
_entity.pdbx_description
1 polymer ?
#
loop_
_entity_poly.entity_id
_entity_poly.type
_entity_poly.pdbx_seq_one_letter_code
_entity_poly.pdbx_strand_id
1 'polypeptide(L)'
;MKTIAGIDRQAYRLARDYLPSLGISGVTETLVEKYLNPVAAGSASCTMPALYERLLLSAQNANMKAGVIGGSIGGVDKLAAVLEDFDSAAVISKYGGDCEAMLDEIVATLKPRGQIRRTPRSIWPRYCQTISSGAAFFDQFDSAQDFFQWADFFDRDDRARASLAMLLSREIAGFGFALSCDFLKEIGYVNFPKPDVHLRDIFKALRLCDDQADDYQLFKAIIRLANNANVSPYHADKVFWLVGSGYFYRDENIGSEGRIGSKKQDFIEFKPPGSFSPVVDMVGGGPFCLEPGQWTDDTSMALCLADSLVACRGFDARDQMERYVRWRDEGYLSSNGICFDIGTTVSRALGRFLRTGDPFAGSVSPNAAGNGSLMRLAPAPLFFASNPEQAVQMSAESSRTTHGAATCLDACRYFGGLIVGAVQGASKEELLSSQYTPVDGLWSHMPLCAEIFDIASGSFKRKEPPDIVGSGYVVKSLEAALWAFHKSSTFEAGVNLGNDADTTAAIYGQIAGAYYGLEGIPASWRERISHAGLIAELARGLYASRTDSAGRSLE
;
A
#
# COMPACT_ATOMS: atom_id res chain seq x y z
N MET A 1 -17.42 -4.42 21.18
CA MET A 1 -16.54 -3.24 20.97
C MET A 1 -15.12 -3.61 21.41
N LYS A 2 -14.16 -3.69 20.48
CA LYS A 2 -12.74 -3.77 20.87
C LYS A 2 -12.31 -2.39 21.35
N THR A 3 -11.75 -2.29 22.56
CA THR A 3 -11.20 -1.03 23.08
C THR A 3 -10.00 -0.59 22.23
N ILE A 4 -9.68 0.71 22.20
CA ILE A 4 -8.49 1.25 21.49
C ILE A 4 -7.22 0.49 21.89
N ALA A 5 -7.07 0.16 23.18
CA ALA A 5 -5.95 -0.64 23.68
C ALA A 5 -5.93 -2.09 23.15
N GLY A 6 -7.08 -2.66 22.76
CA GLY A 6 -7.15 -3.95 22.08
C GLY A 6 -6.67 -3.87 20.63
N ILE A 7 -7.02 -2.79 19.93
CA ILE A 7 -6.61 -2.54 18.53
C ILE A 7 -5.10 -2.33 18.46
N ASP A 8 -4.56 -1.44 19.31
CA ASP A 8 -3.13 -1.14 19.36
C ASP A 8 -2.28 -2.41 19.63
N ARG A 9 -2.71 -3.25 20.59
CA ARG A 9 -2.04 -4.53 20.89
C ARG A 9 -2.05 -5.49 19.71
N GLN A 10 -3.17 -5.56 19.00
CA GLN A 10 -3.31 -6.45 17.85
C GLN A 10 -2.44 -5.96 16.69
N ALA A 11 -2.44 -4.65 16.41
CA ALA A 11 -1.62 -4.05 15.36
C ALA A 11 -0.12 -4.28 15.59
N TYR A 12 0.35 -4.10 16.83
CA TYR A 12 1.75 -4.36 17.17
C TYR A 12 2.13 -5.83 16.96
N ARG A 13 1.32 -6.78 17.46
CA ARG A 13 1.56 -8.22 17.28
C ARG A 13 1.60 -8.59 15.80
N LEU A 14 0.64 -8.09 15.02
CA LEU A 14 0.60 -8.33 13.59
C LEU A 14 1.88 -7.82 12.91
N ALA A 15 2.31 -6.58 13.20
CA ALA A 15 3.53 -6.02 12.62
C ALA A 15 4.78 -6.84 12.97
N ARG A 16 4.88 -7.31 14.21
CA ARG A 16 6.01 -8.13 14.68
C ARG A 16 6.06 -9.49 14.00
N ASP A 17 4.92 -10.14 13.86
CA ASP A 17 4.84 -11.52 13.35
C ASP A 17 4.79 -11.55 11.81
N TYR A 18 4.50 -10.43 11.17
CA TYR A 18 4.29 -10.34 9.73
C TYR A 18 5.52 -10.69 8.90
N LEU A 19 6.66 -10.01 9.08
CA LEU A 19 7.84 -10.26 8.23
C LEU A 19 8.36 -11.71 8.33
N PRO A 20 8.46 -12.32 9.52
CA PRO A 20 8.79 -13.74 9.65
C PRO A 20 7.77 -14.66 8.97
N SER A 21 6.48 -14.30 8.97
CA SER A 21 5.43 -15.11 8.35
C SER A 21 5.51 -15.20 6.82
N LEU A 22 6.24 -14.30 6.17
CA LEU A 22 6.36 -14.28 4.71
C LEU A 22 7.30 -15.35 4.13
N GLY A 23 8.03 -16.10 4.97
CA GLY A 23 8.97 -17.14 4.51
C GLY A 23 10.15 -16.59 3.70
N ILE A 24 10.48 -15.31 3.87
CA ILE A 24 11.60 -14.68 3.15
C ILE A 24 12.92 -15.20 3.72
N SER A 25 13.81 -15.69 2.85
CA SER A 25 15.11 -16.21 3.25
C SER A 25 15.87 -15.22 4.15
N GLY A 26 16.32 -15.71 5.31
CA GLY A 26 17.05 -14.94 6.32
C GLY A 26 16.17 -14.12 7.27
N VAL A 27 14.93 -13.79 6.92
CA VAL A 27 14.03 -12.97 7.75
C VAL A 27 13.34 -13.87 8.78
N THR A 28 13.94 -13.98 9.97
CA THR A 28 13.45 -14.81 11.08
C THR A 28 12.93 -13.95 12.25
N GLU A 29 12.18 -14.55 13.16
CA GLU A 29 11.80 -13.90 14.43
C GLU A 29 13.04 -13.39 15.18
N THR A 30 14.09 -14.22 15.27
CA THR A 30 15.38 -13.85 15.89
C THR A 30 16.02 -12.64 15.23
N LEU A 31 15.93 -12.53 13.89
CA LEU A 31 16.46 -11.38 13.17
C LEU A 31 15.65 -10.12 13.49
N VAL A 32 14.31 -10.20 13.46
CA VAL A 32 13.46 -9.05 13.80
C VAL A 32 13.78 -8.59 15.23
N GLU A 33 13.87 -9.51 16.18
CA GLU A 33 14.17 -9.22 17.58
C GLU A 33 15.55 -8.56 17.77
N LYS A 34 16.57 -8.95 16.99
CA LYS A 34 17.88 -8.28 16.95
C LYS A 34 17.77 -6.78 16.65
N TYR A 35 16.89 -6.37 15.74
CA TYR A 35 16.73 -4.95 15.39
C TYR A 35 15.84 -4.17 16.37
N LEU A 36 14.94 -4.85 17.07
CA LEU A 36 14.09 -4.26 18.11
C LEU A 36 14.86 -3.93 19.40
N ASN A 37 16.01 -4.58 19.62
CA ASN A 37 16.89 -4.36 20.76
C ASN A 37 18.15 -3.59 20.34
N PRO A 38 18.15 -2.24 20.39
CA PRO A 38 19.33 -1.47 20.00
C PRO A 38 20.46 -1.72 21.00
N VAL A 39 21.70 -1.86 20.49
CA VAL A 39 22.89 -1.83 21.35
C VAL A 39 22.99 -0.42 21.92
N ALA A 40 22.93 -0.29 23.25
CA ALA A 40 23.00 1.02 23.91
C ALA A 40 24.33 1.71 23.58
N ALA A 41 24.29 2.84 22.88
CA ALA A 41 25.42 3.76 22.83
C ALA A 41 25.51 4.43 24.23
N GLY A 42 26.57 4.13 24.98
CA GLY A 42 26.74 4.66 26.33
C GLY A 42 26.92 6.17 26.33
N SER A 43 26.10 6.89 27.11
CA SER A 43 26.21 8.34 27.33
C SER A 43 27.47 8.76 28.09
N ALA A 44 28.16 7.82 28.75
CA ALA A 44 29.25 8.10 29.69
C ALA A 44 30.57 8.62 29.05
N SER A 45 30.70 8.64 27.72
CA SER A 45 31.92 9.07 27.03
C SER A 45 31.70 10.02 25.84
N CYS A 46 30.52 10.64 25.72
CA CYS A 46 30.19 11.50 24.60
C CYS A 46 30.68 12.95 24.85
N THR A 47 31.36 13.55 23.87
CA THR A 47 31.82 14.95 23.92
C THR A 47 30.88 15.87 23.14
N MET A 48 30.94 17.19 23.39
CA MET A 48 30.11 18.14 22.63
C MET A 48 30.40 18.10 21.11
N PRO A 49 31.67 18.03 20.67
CA PRO A 49 31.97 17.82 19.26
C PRO A 49 31.36 16.54 18.67
N ALA A 50 31.36 15.44 19.43
CA ALA A 50 30.74 14.19 18.98
C ALA A 50 29.20 14.30 18.84
N LEU A 51 28.53 15.05 19.73
CA LEU A 51 27.10 15.35 19.61
C LEU A 51 26.82 16.21 18.38
N TYR A 52 27.64 17.22 18.15
CA TYR A 52 27.49 18.10 16.99
C TYR A 52 27.74 17.37 15.67
N GLU A 53 28.80 16.56 15.59
CA GLU A 53 29.04 15.68 14.45
C GLU A 53 27.84 14.74 14.21
N ARG A 54 27.32 14.11 15.26
CA ARG A 54 26.16 13.21 15.17
C ARG A 54 24.93 13.93 14.63
N LEU A 55 24.65 15.14 15.12
CA LEU A 55 23.56 15.97 14.61
C LEU A 55 23.69 16.19 13.10
N LEU A 56 24.88 16.56 12.63
CA LEU A 56 25.13 16.77 11.20
C LEU A 56 24.99 15.47 10.39
N LEU A 57 25.44 14.35 10.94
CA LEU A 57 25.24 13.03 10.35
C LEU A 57 23.75 12.70 10.19
N SER A 58 22.90 13.00 11.18
CA SER A 58 21.46 12.81 11.05
C SER A 58 20.85 13.80 10.03
N ALA A 59 21.34 15.05 10.00
CA ALA A 59 20.83 16.11 9.11
C ALA A 59 21.01 15.79 7.62
N GLN A 60 22.10 15.13 7.24
CA GLN A 60 22.32 14.72 5.85
C GLN A 60 21.36 13.62 5.39
N ASN A 61 20.66 12.91 6.28
CA ASN A 61 19.72 11.87 5.87
C ASN A 61 18.39 12.45 5.34
N ALA A 62 18.19 13.77 5.42
CA ALA A 62 17.04 14.44 4.82
C ALA A 62 17.08 14.43 3.29
N ASN A 63 15.95 14.19 2.61
CA ASN A 63 15.72 14.60 1.21
C ASN A 63 16.88 14.38 0.22
N MET A 64 17.43 13.16 0.17
CA MET A 64 18.55 12.77 -0.72
C MET A 64 19.89 13.51 -0.45
N LYS A 65 20.03 14.22 0.66
CA LYS A 65 21.25 14.95 1.00
C LYS A 65 22.43 14.02 1.28
N ALA A 66 22.22 12.77 1.70
CA ALA A 66 23.31 11.86 2.08
C ALA A 66 24.29 11.60 0.92
N GLY A 67 23.80 11.48 -0.32
CA GLY A 67 24.65 11.34 -1.50
C GLY A 67 25.34 12.64 -1.94
N VAL A 68 24.76 13.79 -1.59
CA VAL A 68 25.21 15.12 -2.02
C VAL A 68 26.15 15.77 -1.00
N ILE A 69 25.96 15.52 0.29
CA ILE A 69 26.81 15.94 1.39
C ILE A 69 27.85 14.84 1.62
N GLY A 70 27.58 13.85 2.49
CA GLY A 70 28.56 12.82 2.84
C GLY A 70 29.12 12.08 1.62
N GLY A 71 28.27 11.75 0.65
CA GLY A 71 28.70 11.09 -0.59
C GLY A 71 29.67 11.91 -1.45
N SER A 72 29.56 13.24 -1.47
CA SER A 72 30.43 14.07 -2.30
C SER A 72 31.77 14.37 -1.65
N ILE A 73 31.84 14.43 -0.32
CA ILE A 73 33.07 14.72 0.45
C ILE A 73 33.73 13.48 1.07
N GLY A 74 33.10 12.30 0.97
CA GLY A 74 33.63 11.04 1.51
C GLY A 74 33.28 10.75 2.97
N GLY A 75 32.28 11.44 3.52
CA GLY A 75 31.78 11.28 4.89
C GLY A 75 31.63 12.62 5.61
N VAL A 76 30.67 12.70 6.55
CA VAL A 76 30.43 13.92 7.33
C VAL A 76 31.61 14.23 8.26
N ASP A 77 32.34 13.20 8.71
CA ASP A 77 33.58 13.32 9.50
C ASP A 77 34.62 14.23 8.84
N LYS A 78 34.63 14.32 7.50
CA LYS A 78 35.54 15.20 6.76
C LYS A 78 35.31 16.68 7.00
N LEU A 79 34.13 17.06 7.49
CA LEU A 79 33.85 18.44 7.86
C LEU A 79 34.68 18.91 9.07
N ALA A 80 35.26 18.02 9.87
CA ALA A 80 36.17 18.37 10.96
C ALA A 80 37.26 19.36 10.54
N ALA A 81 37.84 19.18 9.34
CA ALA A 81 38.90 20.04 8.81
C ALA A 81 38.46 21.49 8.50
N VAL A 82 37.15 21.74 8.43
CA VAL A 82 36.55 23.05 8.12
C VAL A 82 35.81 23.61 9.32
N LEU A 83 35.27 22.72 10.17
CA LEU A 83 34.45 23.02 11.34
C LEU A 83 35.22 22.87 12.65
N GLU A 84 36.54 23.04 12.62
CA GLU A 84 37.40 23.07 13.83
C GLU A 84 37.17 21.83 14.72
N ASP A 85 37.26 20.64 14.13
CA ASP A 85 36.98 19.35 14.81
C ASP A 85 35.60 19.30 15.49
N PHE A 86 34.61 19.99 14.92
CA PHE A 86 33.25 20.14 15.43
C PHE A 86 33.15 20.89 16.77
N ASP A 87 34.08 21.81 17.05
CA ASP A 87 33.92 22.77 18.15
C ASP A 87 32.91 23.87 17.75
N SER A 88 31.75 23.88 18.42
CA SER A 88 30.66 24.81 18.14
C SER A 88 31.06 26.28 18.34
N ALA A 89 31.82 26.59 19.40
CA ALA A 89 32.25 27.94 19.71
C ALA A 89 33.26 28.44 18.68
N ALA A 90 34.19 27.57 18.26
CA ALA A 90 35.15 27.87 17.21
C ALA A 90 34.47 28.09 15.85
N VAL A 91 33.48 27.28 15.50
CA VAL A 91 32.67 27.44 14.27
C VAL A 91 31.92 28.77 14.28
N ILE A 92 31.30 29.16 15.39
CA ILE A 92 30.61 30.44 15.55
C ILE A 92 31.60 31.60 15.40
N SER A 93 32.73 31.54 16.09
CA SER A 93 33.78 32.56 16.03
C SER A 93 34.33 32.74 14.61
N LYS A 94 34.53 31.64 13.89
CA LYS A 94 35.11 31.62 12.55
C LYS A 94 34.17 32.19 11.48
N TYR A 95 32.91 31.77 11.47
CA TYR A 95 31.99 32.12 10.38
C TYR A 95 30.96 33.19 10.75
N GLY A 96 30.63 33.38 12.03
CA GLY A 96 29.65 34.39 12.47
C GLY A 96 28.25 34.22 11.83
N GLY A 97 27.92 33.03 11.33
CA GLY A 97 26.69 32.76 10.57
C GLY A 97 26.80 32.98 9.05
N ASP A 98 27.96 33.37 8.52
CA ASP A 98 28.21 33.50 7.08
C ASP A 98 28.32 32.11 6.41
N CYS A 99 27.15 31.63 5.95
CA CYS A 99 27.02 30.34 5.29
C CYS A 99 27.72 30.28 3.93
N GLU A 100 27.92 31.41 3.23
CA GLU A 100 28.60 31.41 1.93
C GLU A 100 30.11 31.31 2.12
N ALA A 101 30.68 32.03 3.09
CA ALA A 101 32.09 31.89 3.44
C ALA A 101 32.41 30.46 3.90
N MET A 102 31.53 29.85 4.70
CA MET A 102 31.64 28.44 5.09
C MET A 102 31.61 27.51 3.88
N LEU A 103 30.67 27.72 2.94
CA LEU A 103 30.58 26.89 1.74
C LEU A 103 31.81 27.05 0.84
N ASP A 104 32.37 28.27 0.74
CA ASP A 104 33.62 28.52 0.02
C ASP A 104 34.78 27.71 0.59
N GLU A 105 34.92 27.67 1.92
CA GLU A 105 35.96 26.90 2.57
C GLU A 105 35.74 25.39 2.42
N ILE A 106 34.51 24.91 2.54
CA ILE A 106 34.17 23.50 2.26
C ILE A 106 34.60 23.11 0.84
N VAL A 107 34.31 23.95 -0.15
CA VAL A 107 34.68 23.69 -1.55
C VAL A 107 36.19 23.72 -1.75
N ALA A 108 36.88 24.69 -1.15
CA ALA A 108 38.33 24.84 -1.27
C ALA A 108 39.10 23.68 -0.61
N THR A 109 38.67 23.28 0.60
CA THR A 109 39.37 22.31 1.43
C THR A 109 38.99 20.87 1.08
N LEU A 110 37.70 20.56 0.95
CA LEU A 110 37.22 19.17 0.81
C LEU A 110 36.99 18.75 -0.65
N LYS A 111 36.96 19.71 -1.58
CA LYS A 111 36.77 19.48 -3.02
C LYS A 111 35.61 18.49 -3.32
N PRO A 112 34.36 18.81 -2.93
CA PRO A 112 33.23 17.91 -3.07
C PRO A 112 33.03 17.46 -4.52
N ARG A 113 32.73 16.16 -4.72
CA ARG A 113 32.47 15.61 -6.06
C ARG A 113 31.15 16.14 -6.64
N GLY A 114 31.16 16.48 -7.93
CA GLY A 114 29.99 16.95 -8.67
C GLY A 114 29.79 18.47 -8.63
N GLN A 115 28.71 18.96 -9.25
CA GLN A 115 28.44 20.40 -9.35
C GLN A 115 27.76 20.92 -8.06
N ILE A 116 28.35 21.95 -7.45
CA ILE A 116 27.81 22.62 -6.26
C ILE A 116 26.90 23.77 -6.68
N ARG A 117 25.60 23.64 -6.40
CA ARG A 117 24.61 24.70 -6.62
C ARG A 117 24.54 25.62 -5.41
N ARG A 118 24.65 26.93 -5.66
CA ARG A 118 24.72 27.99 -4.63
C ARG A 118 23.44 28.81 -4.47
N THR A 119 22.33 28.41 -5.08
CA THR A 119 21.07 29.12 -4.84
C THR A 119 20.58 28.84 -3.41
N PRO A 120 19.92 29.78 -2.71
CA PRO A 120 19.51 29.60 -1.30
C PRO A 120 18.61 28.38 -1.03
N ARG A 121 17.94 27.85 -2.06
CA ARG A 121 17.10 26.65 -1.96
C ARG A 121 17.86 25.33 -2.21
N SER A 122 19.12 25.41 -2.61
CA SER A 122 19.98 24.25 -2.89
C SER A 122 20.42 23.54 -1.60
N ILE A 123 20.86 22.29 -1.76
CA ILE A 123 21.22 21.40 -0.64
C ILE A 123 22.35 21.97 0.21
N TRP A 124 23.45 22.40 -0.43
CA TRP A 124 24.65 22.88 0.28
C TRP A 124 24.42 24.16 1.09
N PRO A 125 23.85 25.25 0.53
CA PRO A 125 23.52 26.44 1.32
C PRO A 125 22.58 26.15 2.50
N ARG A 126 21.56 25.31 2.30
CA ARG A 126 20.67 24.88 3.40
C ARG A 126 21.38 24.05 4.45
N TYR A 127 22.34 23.23 4.04
CA TYR A 127 23.14 22.43 4.97
C TYR A 127 24.13 23.30 5.75
N CYS A 128 24.71 24.33 5.15
CA CYS A 128 25.52 25.33 5.87
C CYS A 128 24.68 26.08 6.91
N GLN A 129 23.43 26.42 6.60
CA GLN A 129 22.49 26.96 7.60
C GLN A 129 22.26 25.97 8.75
N THR A 130 22.08 24.67 8.45
CA THR A 130 22.00 23.63 9.48
C THR A 130 23.27 23.59 10.34
N ILE A 131 24.46 23.65 9.73
CA ILE A 131 25.75 23.72 10.44
C ILE A 131 25.75 24.92 11.38
N SER A 132 25.55 26.14 10.88
CA SER A 132 25.59 27.35 11.72
C SER A 132 24.57 27.34 12.85
N SER A 133 23.31 26.97 12.56
CA SER A 133 22.26 26.89 13.60
C SER A 133 22.51 25.78 14.61
N GLY A 134 23.08 24.64 14.19
CA GLY A 134 23.45 23.54 15.09
C GLY A 134 24.62 23.90 16.00
N ALA A 135 25.61 24.66 15.51
CA ALA A 135 26.68 25.18 16.34
C ALA A 135 26.12 26.14 17.40
N ALA A 136 25.29 27.11 16.98
CA ALA A 136 24.62 28.03 17.90
C ALA A 136 23.73 27.31 18.92
N PHE A 137 23.09 26.20 18.52
CA PHE A 137 22.29 25.38 19.42
C PHE A 137 23.16 24.75 20.53
N PHE A 138 24.26 24.08 20.16
CA PHE A 138 25.11 23.38 21.12
C PHE A 138 25.96 24.30 21.99
N ASP A 139 26.28 25.50 21.51
CA ASP A 139 27.00 26.53 22.27
C ASP A 139 26.23 27.05 23.50
N GLN A 140 24.92 26.74 23.59
CA GLN A 140 24.11 27.04 24.77
C GLN A 140 24.39 26.13 25.97
N PHE A 141 25.14 25.05 25.80
CA PHE A 141 25.38 24.03 26.83
C PHE A 141 26.86 24.00 27.24
N ASP A 142 27.11 23.94 28.54
CA ASP A 142 28.47 23.96 29.10
C ASP A 142 29.24 22.65 28.79
N SER A 143 28.52 21.54 28.59
CA SER A 143 29.09 20.23 28.30
C SER A 143 28.05 19.27 27.72
N ALA A 144 28.50 18.15 27.13
CA ALA A 144 27.58 17.10 26.67
C ALA A 144 26.70 16.58 27.82
N GLN A 145 27.25 16.51 29.03
CA GLN A 145 26.51 16.08 30.22
C GLN A 145 25.39 17.06 30.60
N ASP A 146 25.60 18.36 30.42
CA ASP A 146 24.58 19.40 30.61
C ASP A 146 23.44 19.24 29.60
N PHE A 147 23.78 19.06 28.31
CA PHE A 147 22.79 18.73 27.27
C PHE A 147 21.96 17.47 27.62
N PHE A 148 22.59 16.38 28.06
CA PHE A 148 21.87 15.16 28.45
C PHE A 148 20.98 15.38 29.69
N GLN A 149 21.42 16.15 30.69
CA GLN A 149 20.59 16.49 31.85
C GLN A 149 19.35 17.29 31.45
N TRP A 150 19.51 18.23 30.51
CA TRP A 150 18.41 18.99 29.94
C TRP A 150 17.47 18.11 29.11
N ALA A 151 17.99 17.23 28.25
CA ALA A 151 17.18 16.33 27.44
C ALA A 151 16.41 15.29 28.29
N ASP A 152 17.01 14.79 29.36
CA ASP A 152 16.41 13.89 30.35
C ASP A 152 15.11 14.44 30.96
N PHE A 153 15.03 15.76 31.15
CA PHE A 153 13.83 16.41 31.65
C PHE A 153 12.61 16.12 30.75
N PHE A 154 12.81 16.16 29.42
CA PHE A 154 11.74 15.88 28.46
C PHE A 154 11.46 14.39 28.32
N ASP A 155 12.50 13.56 28.33
CA ASP A 155 12.34 12.12 28.09
C ASP A 155 11.52 11.42 29.19
N ARG A 156 11.65 11.89 30.44
CA ARG A 156 10.99 11.29 31.60
C ARG A 156 9.47 11.48 31.65
N ASP A 157 8.91 12.41 30.86
CA ASP A 157 7.47 12.71 30.87
C ASP A 157 6.85 12.60 29.47
N ASP A 158 5.92 11.65 29.29
CA ASP A 158 5.19 11.41 28.04
C ASP A 158 4.47 12.65 27.47
N ARG A 159 4.12 13.63 28.32
CA ARG A 159 3.44 14.87 27.91
C ARG A 159 4.44 15.89 27.38
N ALA A 160 5.62 15.98 27.99
CA ALA A 160 6.68 16.91 27.60
C ALA A 160 7.57 16.37 26.48
N ARG A 161 7.66 15.04 26.29
CA ARG A 161 8.63 14.41 25.40
C ARG A 161 8.67 15.00 23.99
N ALA A 162 7.51 15.18 23.36
CA ALA A 162 7.44 15.73 22.00
C ALA A 162 8.05 17.15 21.90
N SER A 163 8.04 17.93 22.97
CA SER A 163 8.55 19.30 22.99
C SER A 163 10.04 19.37 22.68
N LEU A 164 10.84 18.39 23.10
CA LEU A 164 12.27 18.37 22.77
C LEU A 164 12.48 18.26 21.25
N ALA A 165 11.77 17.35 20.58
CA ALA A 165 11.84 17.24 19.13
C ALA A 165 11.30 18.50 18.42
N MET A 166 10.28 19.16 18.99
CA MET A 166 9.78 20.44 18.47
C MET A 166 10.81 21.57 18.60
N LEU A 167 11.48 21.68 19.75
CA LEU A 167 12.52 22.68 20.00
C LEU A 167 13.68 22.51 19.02
N LEU A 168 14.22 21.29 18.91
CA LEU A 168 15.28 20.97 17.94
C LEU A 168 14.84 21.31 16.51
N SER A 169 13.61 21.00 16.13
CA SER A 169 13.08 21.29 14.78
C SER A 169 12.97 22.79 14.47
N ARG A 170 12.93 23.65 15.50
CA ARG A 170 12.77 25.10 15.39
C ARG A 170 14.09 25.84 15.52
N GLU A 171 14.95 25.38 16.41
CA GLU A 171 16.26 26.00 16.66
C GLU A 171 17.30 25.60 15.60
N ILE A 172 17.16 24.40 15.03
CA ILE A 172 18.12 23.87 14.04
C ILE A 172 17.51 23.91 12.65
N ALA A 173 18.06 24.77 11.80
CA ALA A 173 17.56 25.02 10.46
C ALA A 173 17.56 23.73 9.62
N GLY A 174 16.39 23.38 9.06
CA GLY A 174 16.25 22.27 8.13
C GLY A 174 16.28 20.86 8.75
N PHE A 175 16.27 20.76 10.09
CA PHE A 175 16.21 19.48 10.80
C PHE A 175 14.78 18.92 10.84
N GLY A 176 13.78 19.74 11.17
CA GLY A 176 12.38 19.29 11.19
C GLY A 176 12.10 18.23 12.29
N PHE A 177 10.83 17.91 12.50
CA PHE A 177 10.42 17.07 13.64
C PHE A 177 10.94 15.62 13.52
N ALA A 178 10.76 14.99 12.36
CA ALA A 178 11.16 13.60 12.16
C ALA A 178 12.68 13.35 12.31
N LEU A 179 13.55 14.24 11.81
CA LEU A 179 15.00 14.08 12.02
C LEU A 179 15.40 14.39 13.46
N SER A 180 14.69 15.30 14.13
CA SER A 180 14.90 15.54 15.57
C SER A 180 14.69 14.25 16.38
N CYS A 181 13.61 13.51 16.10
CA CYS A 181 13.38 12.20 16.72
C CYS A 181 14.47 11.18 16.36
N ASP A 182 14.93 11.17 15.09
CA ASP A 182 15.96 10.25 14.63
C ASP A 182 17.30 10.49 15.34
N PHE A 183 17.74 11.74 15.41
CA PHE A 183 18.94 12.15 16.15
C PHE A 183 18.87 11.75 17.62
N LEU A 184 17.75 12.05 18.29
CA LEU A 184 17.55 11.71 19.70
C LEU A 184 17.66 10.19 19.92
N LYS A 185 17.09 9.36 19.03
CA LYS A 185 17.28 7.91 19.08
C LYS A 185 18.74 7.50 18.90
N GLU A 186 19.45 8.12 17.95
CA GLU A 186 20.86 7.81 17.66
C GLU A 186 21.79 8.12 18.84
N ILE A 187 21.43 9.08 19.70
CA ILE A 187 22.18 9.41 20.93
C ILE A 187 21.65 8.71 22.20
N GLY A 188 20.72 7.75 22.05
CA GLY A 188 20.27 6.88 23.14
C GLY A 188 18.88 7.14 23.69
N TYR A 189 18.16 8.17 23.22
CA TYR A 189 16.78 8.44 23.64
C TYR A 189 15.76 7.62 22.85
N VAL A 190 15.62 6.35 23.23
CA VAL A 190 14.75 5.36 22.55
C VAL A 190 13.25 5.66 22.62
N ASN A 191 12.81 6.59 23.47
CA ASN A 191 11.38 6.92 23.59
C ASN A 191 10.90 7.97 22.56
N PHE A 192 11.74 8.34 21.60
CA PHE A 192 11.43 9.31 20.54
C PHE A 192 11.16 8.61 19.20
N PRO A 193 9.98 8.01 19.00
CA PRO A 193 9.64 7.36 17.73
C PRO A 193 9.66 8.37 16.58
N LYS A 194 10.01 7.93 15.37
CA LYS A 194 10.14 8.81 14.22
C LYS A 194 8.87 8.75 13.36
N PRO A 195 8.12 9.85 13.20
CA PRO A 195 6.93 9.89 12.35
C PRO A 195 7.30 9.98 10.86
N ASP A 196 7.99 8.99 10.31
CA ASP A 196 8.33 8.97 8.89
C ASP A 196 7.18 8.51 7.98
N VAL A 197 7.43 8.56 6.66
CA VAL A 197 6.45 8.22 5.63
C VAL A 197 5.92 6.79 5.75
N HIS A 198 6.71 5.83 6.20
CA HIS A 198 6.28 4.45 6.34
C HIS A 198 5.29 4.29 7.49
N LEU A 199 5.63 4.81 8.66
CA LEU A 199 4.73 4.75 9.82
C LEU A 199 3.46 5.56 9.56
N ARG A 200 3.59 6.72 8.91
CA ARG A 200 2.45 7.56 8.54
C ARG A 200 1.44 6.81 7.67
N ASP A 201 1.92 6.18 6.61
CA ASP A 201 1.04 5.46 5.69
C ASP A 201 0.37 4.26 6.39
N ILE A 202 1.15 3.48 7.15
CA ILE A 202 0.62 2.29 7.86
C ILE A 202 -0.37 2.69 8.95
N PHE A 203 -0.04 3.70 9.78
CA PHE A 203 -0.90 4.10 10.89
C PHE A 203 -2.21 4.70 10.41
N LYS A 204 -2.21 5.46 9.30
CA LYS A 204 -3.45 5.97 8.70
C LYS A 204 -4.29 4.83 8.14
N ALA A 205 -3.68 3.95 7.33
CA ALA A 205 -4.39 2.84 6.72
C ALA A 205 -5.00 1.87 7.76
N LEU A 206 -4.33 1.67 8.89
CA LEU A 206 -4.83 0.85 10.00
C LEU A 206 -5.68 1.63 11.01
N ARG A 207 -5.99 2.91 10.74
CA ARG A 207 -6.76 3.82 11.63
C ARG A 207 -6.21 3.89 13.06
N LEU A 208 -4.89 3.82 13.19
CA LEU A 208 -4.17 4.02 14.45
C LEU A 208 -3.99 5.51 14.77
N CYS A 209 -4.10 6.38 13.76
CA CYS A 209 -4.22 7.83 13.92
C CYS A 209 -5.18 8.41 12.87
N ASP A 210 -5.55 9.69 13.04
CA ASP A 210 -6.41 10.40 12.09
C ASP A 210 -5.72 10.59 10.72
N ASP A 211 -6.51 10.60 9.65
CA ASP A 211 -6.00 10.78 8.27
C ASP A 211 -5.31 12.13 8.06
N GLN A 212 -5.65 13.13 8.85
CA GLN A 212 -5.03 14.46 8.84
C GLN A 212 -3.95 14.62 9.92
N ALA A 213 -3.54 13.53 10.58
CA ALA A 213 -2.55 13.57 11.64
C ALA A 213 -1.24 14.21 11.16
N ASP A 214 -0.76 15.24 11.84
CA ASP A 214 0.56 15.82 11.63
C ASP A 214 1.67 14.95 12.28
N ASP A 215 2.92 15.40 12.23
CA ASP A 215 4.05 14.67 12.85
C ASP A 215 3.88 14.50 14.36
N TYR A 216 3.30 15.49 15.05
CA TYR A 216 3.07 15.45 16.49
C TYR A 216 1.99 14.44 16.87
N GLN A 217 0.88 14.43 16.14
CA GLN A 217 -0.22 13.49 16.37
C GLN A 217 0.21 12.06 16.06
N LEU A 218 0.98 11.84 15.00
CA LEU A 218 1.56 10.51 14.70
C LEU A 218 2.54 10.05 15.78
N PHE A 219 3.42 10.95 16.26
CA PHE A 219 4.33 10.67 17.37
C PHE A 219 3.57 10.21 18.63
N LYS A 220 2.50 10.92 19.01
CA LYS A 220 1.65 10.54 20.14
C LYS A 220 0.92 9.21 19.91
N ALA A 221 0.48 8.93 18.68
CA ALA A 221 -0.15 7.66 18.34
C ALA A 221 0.81 6.47 18.47
N ILE A 222 2.08 6.62 18.07
CA ILE A 222 3.10 5.57 18.22
C ILE A 222 3.37 5.29 19.69
N ILE A 223 3.52 6.33 20.53
CA ILE A 223 3.68 6.17 21.99
C ILE A 223 2.45 5.50 22.61
N ARG A 224 1.23 5.92 22.24
CA ARG A 224 0.00 5.30 22.72
C ARG A 224 -0.03 3.80 22.40
N LEU A 225 0.30 3.45 21.16
CA LEU A 225 0.34 2.06 20.72
C LEU A 225 1.39 1.26 21.49
N ALA A 226 2.60 1.80 21.67
CA ALA A 226 3.67 1.16 22.43
C ALA A 226 3.28 0.90 23.88
N ASN A 227 2.70 1.91 24.56
CA ASN A 227 2.21 1.80 25.93
C ASN A 227 1.12 0.71 26.04
N ASN A 228 0.15 0.69 25.10
CA ASN A 228 -0.91 -0.32 25.08
C ASN A 228 -0.36 -1.73 24.79
N ALA A 229 0.69 -1.84 23.97
CA ALA A 229 1.38 -3.09 23.66
C ALA A 229 2.40 -3.53 24.73
N ASN A 230 2.64 -2.71 25.75
CA ASN A 230 3.64 -2.94 26.80
C ASN A 230 5.06 -3.14 26.24
N VAL A 231 5.44 -2.27 25.29
CA VAL A 231 6.78 -2.23 24.67
C VAL A 231 7.28 -0.78 24.62
N SER A 232 8.58 -0.57 24.35
CA SER A 232 9.08 0.80 24.21
C SER A 232 8.63 1.45 22.89
N PRO A 233 8.57 2.79 22.82
CA PRO A 233 8.28 3.49 21.57
C PRO A 233 9.25 3.13 20.44
N TYR A 234 10.52 2.81 20.75
CA TYR A 234 11.48 2.30 19.78
C TYR A 234 11.05 0.95 19.16
N HIS A 235 10.52 0.02 19.96
CA HIS A 235 10.05 -1.27 19.44
C HIS A 235 8.91 -1.07 18.44
N ALA A 236 7.92 -0.24 18.81
CA ALA A 236 6.81 0.10 17.94
C ALA A 236 7.30 0.80 16.67
N ASP A 237 8.14 1.83 16.80
CA ASP A 237 8.74 2.54 15.67
C ASP A 237 9.46 1.58 14.72
N LYS A 238 10.38 0.78 15.26
CA LYS A 238 11.26 -0.06 14.47
C LYS A 238 10.51 -1.20 13.77
N VAL A 239 9.53 -1.82 14.41
CA VAL A 239 8.80 -2.93 13.79
C VAL A 239 8.01 -2.47 12.57
N PHE A 240 7.24 -1.38 12.69
CA PHE A 240 6.48 -0.84 11.56
C PHE A 240 7.42 -0.25 10.49
N TRP A 241 8.55 0.33 10.89
CA TRP A 241 9.56 0.79 9.96
C TRP A 241 10.18 -0.36 9.15
N LEU A 242 10.51 -1.50 9.76
CA LEU A 242 11.02 -2.68 9.07
C LEU A 242 10.01 -3.20 8.05
N VAL A 243 8.73 -3.27 8.43
CA VAL A 243 7.64 -3.66 7.53
C VAL A 243 7.55 -2.70 6.34
N GLY A 244 7.53 -1.41 6.62
CA GLY A 244 7.32 -0.39 5.60
C GLY A 244 8.52 -0.18 4.69
N SER A 245 9.75 -0.29 5.19
CA SER A 245 10.98 -0.07 4.42
C SER A 245 11.52 -1.34 3.77
N GLY A 246 11.33 -2.49 4.40
CA GLY A 246 11.97 -3.74 4.02
C GLY A 246 13.50 -3.70 4.08
N TYR A 247 14.07 -2.83 4.93
CA TYR A 247 15.52 -2.61 5.02
C TYR A 247 16.10 -3.05 6.36
N PHE A 248 17.07 -3.96 6.31
CA PHE A 248 17.80 -4.55 7.43
C PHE A 248 19.27 -4.11 7.43
N TYR A 249 19.56 -2.83 7.18
CA TYR A 249 20.88 -2.21 7.39
C TYR A 249 22.10 -2.99 6.86
N ARG A 250 22.03 -3.50 5.61
CA ARG A 250 23.09 -4.31 4.98
C ARG A 250 23.42 -5.62 5.71
N ASP A 251 22.46 -6.21 6.44
CA ASP A 251 22.63 -7.57 6.96
C ASP A 251 23.00 -8.52 5.82
N GLU A 252 24.14 -9.18 5.96
CA GLU A 252 24.74 -10.03 4.92
C GLU A 252 23.85 -11.23 4.58
N ASN A 253 22.92 -11.59 5.47
CA ASN A 253 22.02 -12.72 5.31
C ASN A 253 20.69 -12.33 4.62
N ILE A 254 20.52 -11.06 4.22
CA ILE A 254 19.24 -10.54 3.73
C ILE A 254 19.38 -9.92 2.35
N GLY A 255 18.89 -10.63 1.32
CA GLY A 255 18.75 -10.11 -0.03
C GLY A 255 20.01 -9.43 -0.58
N SER A 256 19.83 -8.42 -1.43
CA SER A 256 20.93 -7.57 -1.88
C SER A 256 21.02 -6.33 -0.98
N GLU A 257 22.18 -6.12 -0.35
CA GLU A 257 22.44 -5.00 0.57
C GLU A 257 21.48 -4.92 1.78
N GLY A 258 20.97 -6.05 2.29
CA GLY A 258 20.06 -6.05 3.43
C GLY A 258 18.63 -5.64 3.09
N ARG A 259 18.15 -5.84 1.84
CA ARG A 259 16.83 -5.38 1.39
C ARG A 259 15.94 -6.52 0.91
N ILE A 260 14.67 -6.47 1.31
CA ILE A 260 13.60 -7.40 0.89
C ILE A 260 12.46 -6.73 0.11
N GLY A 261 12.60 -5.43 -0.16
CA GLY A 261 11.55 -4.59 -0.73
C GLY A 261 10.49 -4.20 0.30
N SER A 262 9.85 -3.05 0.11
CA SER A 262 8.77 -2.58 0.98
C SER A 262 7.63 -3.61 1.02
N LYS A 263 7.14 -3.93 2.22
CA LYS A 263 5.95 -4.76 2.42
C LYS A 263 4.76 -3.96 2.93
N LYS A 264 4.81 -2.65 2.74
CA LYS A 264 3.82 -1.70 3.26
C LYS A 264 2.41 -2.00 2.74
N GLN A 265 2.24 -2.09 1.42
CA GLN A 265 0.92 -2.27 0.81
C GLN A 265 0.36 -3.64 1.19
N ASP A 266 1.17 -4.68 0.97
CA ASP A 266 0.85 -6.04 1.36
C ASP A 266 0.43 -6.10 2.83
N PHE A 267 1.16 -5.48 3.77
CA PHE A 267 0.84 -5.46 5.20
C PHE A 267 -0.46 -4.74 5.54
N ILE A 268 -0.77 -3.65 4.84
CA ILE A 268 -2.03 -2.91 5.02
C ILE A 268 -3.23 -3.77 4.60
N GLU A 269 -3.07 -4.53 3.52
CA GLU A 269 -4.09 -5.44 2.98
C GLU A 269 -4.08 -6.82 3.67
N PHE A 270 -3.02 -7.14 4.40
CA PHE A 270 -2.76 -8.47 4.95
C PHE A 270 -3.75 -8.86 6.06
N LYS A 271 -4.43 -9.98 5.83
CA LYS A 271 -5.02 -10.82 6.89
C LYS A 271 -4.59 -12.27 6.66
N PRO A 272 -3.81 -12.90 7.55
CA PRO A 272 -3.44 -14.31 7.37
C PRO A 272 -4.69 -15.21 7.38
N PRO A 273 -4.76 -16.28 6.57
CA PRO A 273 -5.85 -17.25 6.61
C PRO A 273 -6.00 -17.85 8.01
N GLY A 274 -7.23 -17.91 8.52
CA GLY A 274 -7.52 -18.44 9.86
C GLY A 274 -7.14 -17.50 11.03
N SER A 275 -6.56 -16.32 10.75
CA SER A 275 -6.27 -15.31 11.78
C SER A 275 -7.44 -14.35 12.07
N PHE A 276 -8.50 -14.44 11.26
CA PHE A 276 -9.78 -13.77 11.48
C PHE A 276 -10.82 -14.81 11.86
N SER A 277 -11.79 -14.43 12.71
CA SER A 277 -13.00 -15.23 12.89
C SER A 277 -13.63 -15.43 11.52
N PRO A 278 -14.01 -16.68 11.14
CA PRO A 278 -14.65 -16.95 9.87
C PRO A 278 -15.72 -15.90 9.57
N VAL A 279 -15.78 -15.46 8.30
CA VAL A 279 -16.86 -14.58 7.84
C VAL A 279 -18.13 -15.43 7.85
N VAL A 280 -18.85 -15.35 8.96
CA VAL A 280 -20.14 -16.01 9.16
C VAL A 280 -21.30 -15.15 8.66
N ASP A 281 -21.08 -13.84 8.48
CA ASP A 281 -22.12 -12.88 8.13
C ASP A 281 -21.55 -11.57 7.55
N MET A 282 -22.40 -10.76 6.91
CA MET A 282 -22.06 -9.39 6.54
C MET A 282 -22.07 -8.51 7.78
N VAL A 283 -20.87 -8.14 8.25
CA VAL A 283 -20.66 -7.38 9.50
C VAL A 283 -20.13 -5.96 9.30
N GLY A 284 -19.83 -5.57 8.06
CA GLY A 284 -19.22 -4.27 7.76
C GLY A 284 -17.81 -4.12 8.33
N GLY A 285 -17.42 -2.90 8.65
CA GLY A 285 -16.10 -2.56 9.19
C GLY A 285 -15.05 -2.37 8.09
N GLY A 286 -13.90 -3.04 8.23
CA GLY A 286 -12.76 -2.85 7.32
C GLY A 286 -12.10 -1.46 7.42
N PRO A 287 -11.15 -1.15 6.52
CA PRO A 287 -10.43 0.12 6.53
C PRO A 287 -11.32 1.33 6.21
N PHE A 288 -12.54 1.12 5.70
CA PHE A 288 -13.51 2.18 5.40
C PHE A 288 -14.63 2.32 6.44
N CYS A 289 -14.67 1.47 7.48
CA CYS A 289 -15.76 1.44 8.47
C CYS A 289 -17.15 1.38 7.82
N LEU A 290 -17.30 0.45 6.87
CA LEU A 290 -18.54 0.22 6.16
C LEU A 290 -19.64 -0.27 7.09
N GLU A 291 -20.87 0.17 6.84
CA GLU A 291 -22.04 -0.47 7.43
C GLU A 291 -22.18 -1.90 6.88
N PRO A 292 -22.79 -2.83 7.64
CA PRO A 292 -23.10 -4.17 7.14
C PRO A 292 -23.76 -4.15 5.76
N GLY A 293 -23.15 -4.84 4.80
CA GLY A 293 -23.66 -4.97 3.42
C GLY A 293 -23.26 -3.84 2.46
N GLN A 294 -22.56 -2.79 2.92
CA GLN A 294 -21.93 -1.84 2.00
C GLN A 294 -20.72 -2.47 1.31
N TRP A 295 -20.50 -2.08 0.06
CA TRP A 295 -19.48 -2.58 -0.85
C TRP A 295 -18.61 -1.42 -1.37
N THR A 296 -17.44 -1.75 -1.92
CA THR A 296 -16.33 -0.86 -2.31
C THR A 296 -16.34 -0.52 -3.81
N ASP A 297 -15.19 -0.18 -4.38
CA ASP A 297 -15.04 0.16 -5.79
C ASP A 297 -15.33 -1.01 -6.72
N ASP A 298 -15.08 -2.27 -6.31
CA ASP A 298 -15.36 -3.48 -7.11
C ASP A 298 -16.81 -3.47 -7.63
N THR A 299 -17.75 -3.28 -6.71
CA THR A 299 -19.19 -3.29 -7.02
C THR A 299 -19.62 -1.97 -7.67
N SER A 300 -19.07 -0.83 -7.23
CA SER A 300 -19.38 0.47 -7.85
C SER A 300 -19.10 0.46 -9.35
N MET A 301 -17.92 -0.05 -9.73
CA MET A 301 -17.51 -0.16 -11.13
C MET A 301 -18.29 -1.24 -11.88
N ALA A 302 -18.64 -2.36 -11.24
CA ALA A 302 -19.50 -3.37 -11.85
C ALA A 302 -20.89 -2.79 -12.18
N LEU A 303 -21.50 -2.04 -11.26
CA LEU A 303 -22.79 -1.40 -11.48
C LEU A 303 -22.73 -0.33 -12.58
N CYS A 304 -21.67 0.48 -12.61
CA CYS A 304 -21.46 1.44 -13.70
C CYS A 304 -21.37 0.75 -15.06
N LEU A 305 -20.67 -0.38 -15.16
CA LEU A 305 -20.59 -1.18 -16.39
C LEU A 305 -21.94 -1.79 -16.77
N ALA A 306 -22.66 -2.36 -15.80
CA ALA A 306 -23.98 -2.95 -16.03
C ALA A 306 -24.99 -1.90 -16.53
N ASP A 307 -25.03 -0.75 -15.88
CA ASP A 307 -25.89 0.37 -16.22
C ASP A 307 -25.56 0.95 -17.62
N SER A 308 -24.27 1.03 -17.97
CA SER A 308 -23.85 1.38 -19.34
C SER A 308 -24.39 0.38 -20.37
N LEU A 309 -24.15 -0.92 -20.16
CA LEU A 309 -24.58 -1.98 -21.07
C LEU A 309 -26.10 -1.98 -21.29
N VAL A 310 -26.87 -1.82 -20.22
CA VAL A 310 -28.34 -1.78 -20.26
C VAL A 310 -28.82 -0.52 -20.97
N ALA A 311 -28.32 0.66 -20.61
CA ALA A 311 -28.75 1.92 -21.18
C ALA A 311 -28.39 2.06 -22.66
N CYS A 312 -27.16 1.67 -23.03
CA CYS A 312 -26.67 1.72 -24.41
C CYS A 312 -27.15 0.55 -25.26
N ARG A 313 -27.75 -0.49 -24.65
CA ARG A 313 -28.14 -1.76 -25.31
C ARG A 313 -26.97 -2.41 -26.06
N GLY A 314 -25.79 -2.33 -25.48
CA GLY A 314 -24.54 -2.77 -26.10
C GLY A 314 -23.33 -2.22 -25.36
N PHE A 315 -22.14 -2.55 -25.84
CA PHE A 315 -20.90 -2.06 -25.24
C PHE A 315 -20.51 -0.70 -25.83
N ASP A 316 -20.51 0.33 -24.98
CA ASP A 316 -19.98 1.66 -25.30
C ASP A 316 -18.87 2.02 -24.30
N ALA A 317 -17.61 1.97 -24.77
CA ALA A 317 -16.45 2.24 -23.95
C ALA A 317 -16.41 3.69 -23.41
N ARG A 318 -16.98 4.65 -24.15
CA ARG A 318 -17.04 6.05 -23.70
C ARG A 318 -18.05 6.20 -22.58
N ASP A 319 -19.26 5.69 -22.75
CA ASP A 319 -20.30 5.76 -21.71
C ASP A 319 -19.86 5.03 -20.42
N GLN A 320 -19.20 3.87 -20.56
CA GLN A 320 -18.56 3.17 -19.44
C GLN A 320 -17.61 4.10 -18.65
N MET A 321 -16.71 4.80 -19.36
CA MET A 321 -15.73 5.69 -18.72
C MET A 321 -16.38 6.96 -18.14
N GLU A 322 -17.41 7.51 -18.79
CA GLU A 322 -18.18 8.65 -18.27
C GLU A 322 -18.91 8.30 -16.98
N ARG A 323 -19.46 7.09 -16.86
CA ARG A 323 -20.07 6.60 -15.61
C ARG A 323 -19.04 6.37 -14.50
N TYR A 324 -17.85 5.86 -14.83
CA TYR A 324 -16.76 5.78 -13.84
C TYR A 324 -16.28 7.15 -13.37
N VAL A 325 -16.25 8.16 -14.26
CA VAL A 325 -15.97 9.54 -13.86
C VAL A 325 -17.06 10.07 -12.93
N ARG A 326 -18.34 9.84 -13.23
CA ARG A 326 -19.44 10.21 -12.34
C ARG A 326 -19.36 9.51 -10.99
N TRP A 327 -18.98 8.23 -10.96
CA TRP A 327 -18.73 7.55 -9.70
C TRP A 327 -17.61 8.24 -8.91
N ARG A 328 -16.46 8.50 -9.55
CA ARG A 328 -15.31 9.16 -8.93
C ARG A 328 -15.64 10.55 -8.36
N ASP A 329 -16.36 11.36 -9.12
CA ASP A 329 -16.55 12.79 -8.82
C ASP A 329 -17.83 13.07 -8.03
N GLU A 330 -18.88 12.25 -8.20
CA GLU A 330 -20.22 12.48 -7.65
C GLU A 330 -20.67 11.37 -6.68
N GLY A 331 -19.91 10.27 -6.55
CA GLY A 331 -20.36 9.10 -5.80
C GLY A 331 -21.48 8.32 -6.49
N TYR A 332 -21.64 8.50 -7.81
CA TYR A 332 -22.63 7.76 -8.60
C TYR A 332 -22.48 6.24 -8.43
N LEU A 333 -23.57 5.55 -8.10
CA LEU A 333 -23.58 4.10 -7.82
C LEU A 333 -22.52 3.70 -6.78
N SER A 334 -22.38 4.49 -5.71
CA SER A 334 -21.64 4.14 -4.50
C SER A 334 -22.60 3.65 -3.39
N SER A 335 -22.15 2.69 -2.60
CA SER A 335 -22.90 2.14 -1.46
C SER A 335 -23.11 3.12 -0.30
N ASN A 336 -22.31 4.20 -0.25
CA ASN A 336 -22.37 5.23 0.80
C ASN A 336 -22.45 6.67 0.25
N GLY A 337 -22.65 6.82 -1.06
CA GLY A 337 -22.82 8.12 -1.73
C GLY A 337 -21.53 8.89 -2.02
N ILE A 338 -20.34 8.33 -1.76
CA ILE A 338 -19.05 8.93 -2.15
C ILE A 338 -18.15 7.92 -2.87
N CYS A 339 -17.19 8.39 -3.67
CA CYS A 339 -16.12 7.53 -4.17
C CYS A 339 -15.08 7.29 -3.06
N PHE A 340 -14.78 6.03 -2.81
CA PHE A 340 -13.70 5.59 -1.94
C PHE A 340 -13.09 4.31 -2.51
N ASP A 341 -11.91 3.94 -2.01
CA ASP A 341 -11.12 2.77 -2.44
C ASP A 341 -10.70 2.75 -3.91
N ILE A 342 -10.77 3.87 -4.63
CA ILE A 342 -10.37 3.90 -6.05
C ILE A 342 -8.87 3.57 -6.24
N GLY A 343 -8.61 2.48 -6.96
CA GLY A 343 -7.23 2.07 -7.30
C GLY A 343 -6.46 3.10 -8.15
N THR A 344 -5.15 3.19 -7.93
CA THR A 344 -4.26 4.13 -8.65
C THR A 344 -4.32 3.95 -10.18
N THR A 345 -4.42 2.71 -10.67
CA THR A 345 -4.51 2.42 -12.12
C THR A 345 -5.80 2.97 -12.72
N VAL A 346 -6.93 2.80 -12.03
CA VAL A 346 -8.24 3.34 -12.44
C VAL A 346 -8.19 4.86 -12.44
N SER A 347 -7.74 5.48 -11.34
CA SER A 347 -7.64 6.94 -11.23
C SER A 347 -6.79 7.56 -12.36
N ARG A 348 -5.66 6.94 -12.71
CA ARG A 348 -4.82 7.37 -13.85
C ARG A 348 -5.52 7.20 -15.20
N ALA A 349 -6.24 6.11 -15.42
CA ALA A 349 -6.98 5.88 -16.66
C ALA A 349 -8.11 6.91 -16.84
N LEU A 350 -8.88 7.19 -15.78
CA LEU A 350 -9.92 8.23 -15.81
C LEU A 350 -9.31 9.62 -16.07
N GLY A 351 -8.17 9.94 -15.45
CA GLY A 351 -7.45 11.19 -15.71
C GLY A 351 -6.93 11.31 -17.15
N ARG A 352 -6.49 10.19 -17.76
CA ARG A 352 -6.11 10.16 -19.18
C ARG A 352 -7.33 10.34 -20.08
N PHE A 353 -8.41 9.62 -19.84
CA PHE A 353 -9.67 9.74 -20.60
C PHE A 353 -10.18 11.19 -20.62
N LEU A 354 -10.23 11.85 -19.46
CA LEU A 354 -10.67 13.25 -19.38
C LEU A 354 -9.76 14.23 -20.13
N ARG A 355 -8.46 13.92 -20.21
CA ARG A 355 -7.49 14.77 -20.92
C ARG A 355 -7.48 14.53 -22.43
N THR A 356 -7.66 13.29 -22.88
CA THR A 356 -7.46 12.90 -24.29
C THR A 356 -8.76 12.58 -25.03
N GLY A 357 -9.85 12.34 -24.31
CA GLY A 357 -11.12 11.84 -24.87
C GLY A 357 -11.07 10.39 -25.36
N ASP A 358 -9.96 9.67 -25.17
CA ASP A 358 -9.78 8.27 -25.59
C ASP A 358 -10.35 7.33 -24.53
N PRO A 359 -11.45 6.60 -24.80
CA PRO A 359 -12.08 5.74 -23.80
C PRO A 359 -11.24 4.49 -23.47
N PHE A 360 -10.31 4.09 -24.35
CA PHE A 360 -9.40 2.97 -24.09
C PHE A 360 -8.12 3.46 -23.40
N ALA A 361 -8.30 4.09 -22.24
CA ALA A 361 -7.27 4.81 -21.52
C ALA A 361 -6.32 3.91 -20.68
N GLY A 362 -6.58 2.60 -20.62
CA GLY A 362 -5.81 1.67 -19.82
C GLY A 362 -4.33 1.62 -20.20
N SER A 363 -3.47 1.44 -19.19
CA SER A 363 -2.03 1.25 -19.41
C SER A 363 -1.77 -0.13 -20.02
N VAL A 364 -1.00 -0.18 -21.11
CA VAL A 364 -0.54 -1.43 -21.75
C VAL A 364 0.75 -1.99 -21.12
N SER A 365 1.32 -1.28 -20.15
CA SER A 365 2.55 -1.71 -19.48
C SER A 365 2.30 -2.98 -18.66
N PRO A 366 3.18 -4.01 -18.73
CA PRO A 366 3.10 -5.19 -17.88
C PRO A 366 3.11 -4.86 -16.37
N ASN A 367 3.75 -3.76 -15.97
CA ASN A 367 3.81 -3.30 -14.58
C ASN A 367 2.49 -2.68 -14.08
N ALA A 368 1.48 -2.57 -14.94
CA ALA A 368 0.15 -2.04 -14.62
C ALA A 368 -0.93 -3.14 -14.58
N ALA A 369 -0.51 -4.40 -14.35
CA ALA A 369 -1.39 -5.57 -14.40
C ALA A 369 -2.22 -5.78 -13.11
N GLY A 370 -2.92 -4.74 -12.67
CA GLY A 370 -3.80 -4.79 -11.50
C GLY A 370 -5.08 -5.62 -11.73
N ASN A 371 -5.68 -6.11 -10.66
CA ASN A 371 -6.92 -6.90 -10.66
C ASN A 371 -8.22 -6.08 -10.87
N GLY A 372 -8.13 -4.74 -10.92
CA GLY A 372 -9.27 -3.83 -10.89
C GLY A 372 -10.26 -3.94 -12.07
N SER A 373 -9.88 -4.54 -13.19
CA SER A 373 -10.82 -4.86 -14.28
C SER A 373 -11.49 -6.22 -14.12
N LEU A 374 -10.83 -7.17 -13.46
CA LEU A 374 -11.34 -8.53 -13.25
C LEU A 374 -12.42 -8.55 -12.17
N MET A 375 -12.27 -7.72 -11.13
CA MET A 375 -13.20 -7.65 -10.00
C MET A 375 -14.61 -7.17 -10.35
N ARG A 376 -14.75 -6.47 -11.47
CA ARG A 376 -16.00 -5.86 -11.94
C ARG A 376 -16.57 -6.52 -13.20
N LEU A 377 -16.05 -7.68 -13.58
CA LEU A 377 -16.18 -8.19 -14.95
C LEU A 377 -17.60 -8.66 -15.31
N ALA A 378 -18.29 -9.33 -14.38
CA ALA A 378 -19.51 -10.10 -14.62
C ALA A 378 -20.58 -9.46 -15.53
N PRO A 379 -20.86 -8.15 -15.49
CA PRO A 379 -21.84 -7.54 -16.37
C PRO A 379 -21.58 -7.78 -17.87
N ALA A 380 -20.31 -7.72 -18.31
CA ALA A 380 -19.95 -7.91 -19.72
C ALA A 380 -20.27 -9.32 -20.24
N PRO A 381 -19.74 -10.42 -19.69
CA PRO A 381 -20.06 -11.76 -20.16
C PRO A 381 -21.54 -12.12 -19.96
N LEU A 382 -22.23 -11.58 -18.94
CA LEU A 382 -23.66 -11.84 -18.73
C LEU A 382 -24.55 -11.22 -19.82
N PHE A 383 -24.23 -10.00 -20.26
CA PHE A 383 -24.95 -9.30 -21.33
C PHE A 383 -24.82 -10.03 -22.66
N PHE A 384 -23.62 -10.48 -23.01
CA PHE A 384 -23.32 -11.15 -24.27
C PHE A 384 -23.43 -12.69 -24.20
N ALA A 385 -24.02 -13.25 -23.14
CA ALA A 385 -24.01 -14.70 -22.90
C ALA A 385 -24.67 -15.56 -24.00
N SER A 386 -25.51 -14.98 -24.86
CA SER A 386 -26.07 -15.66 -26.04
C SER A 386 -25.07 -15.83 -27.19
N ASN A 387 -23.96 -15.09 -27.17
CA ASN A 387 -22.83 -15.22 -28.10
C ASN A 387 -21.53 -15.35 -27.29
N PRO A 388 -21.11 -16.57 -26.91
CA PRO A 388 -19.94 -16.78 -26.06
C PRO A 388 -18.63 -16.18 -26.56
N GLU A 389 -18.40 -16.17 -27.89
CA GLU A 389 -17.21 -15.57 -28.47
C GLU A 389 -17.21 -14.05 -28.26
N GLN A 390 -18.36 -13.41 -28.50
CA GLN A 390 -18.54 -11.98 -28.24
C GLN A 390 -18.44 -11.66 -26.75
N ALA A 391 -18.95 -12.51 -25.86
CA ALA A 391 -18.81 -12.34 -24.41
C ALA A 391 -17.34 -12.35 -23.96
N VAL A 392 -16.54 -13.26 -24.51
CA VAL A 392 -15.09 -13.30 -24.25
C VAL A 392 -14.41 -12.04 -24.80
N GLN A 393 -14.75 -11.59 -26.00
CA GLN A 393 -14.19 -10.38 -26.59
C GLN A 393 -14.54 -9.12 -25.78
N MET A 394 -15.80 -8.94 -25.42
CA MET A 394 -16.28 -7.78 -24.66
C MET A 394 -15.75 -7.76 -23.22
N SER A 395 -15.41 -8.92 -22.67
CA SER A 395 -14.69 -9.03 -21.40
C SER A 395 -13.31 -8.33 -21.48
N ALA A 396 -12.54 -8.52 -22.57
CA ALA A 396 -11.31 -7.78 -22.80
C ALA A 396 -11.55 -6.28 -23.06
N GLU A 397 -12.51 -5.92 -23.91
CA GLU A 397 -12.75 -4.50 -24.22
C GLU A 397 -13.18 -3.70 -22.99
N SER A 398 -13.98 -4.29 -22.10
CA SER A 398 -14.38 -3.65 -20.83
C SER A 398 -13.21 -3.45 -19.84
N SER A 399 -12.18 -4.29 -19.95
CA SER A 399 -10.93 -4.21 -19.18
C SER A 399 -10.05 -3.08 -19.69
N ARG A 400 -9.88 -3.03 -21.02
CA ARG A 400 -9.00 -2.11 -21.77
C ARG A 400 -9.27 -0.63 -21.50
N THR A 401 -10.48 -0.26 -21.08
CA THR A 401 -10.82 1.11 -20.67
C THR A 401 -9.96 1.63 -19.51
N THR A 402 -9.53 0.74 -18.60
CA THR A 402 -8.70 1.12 -17.44
C THR A 402 -7.42 0.29 -17.27
N HIS A 403 -7.42 -0.95 -17.75
CA HIS A 403 -6.34 -1.92 -17.63
C HIS A 403 -6.06 -2.51 -19.02
N GLY A 404 -5.03 -2.01 -19.70
CA GLY A 404 -4.70 -2.41 -21.08
C GLY A 404 -3.58 -3.45 -21.19
N ALA A 405 -3.01 -3.89 -20.06
CA ALA A 405 -1.94 -4.87 -20.05
C ALA A 405 -2.46 -6.22 -20.57
N ALA A 406 -1.69 -6.89 -21.43
CA ALA A 406 -2.10 -8.16 -22.05
C ALA A 406 -2.59 -9.19 -21.02
N THR A 407 -1.90 -9.31 -19.89
CA THR A 407 -2.29 -10.20 -18.78
C THR A 407 -3.66 -9.87 -18.19
N CYS A 408 -4.03 -8.58 -18.05
CA CYS A 408 -5.37 -8.18 -17.60
C CYS A 408 -6.44 -8.50 -18.64
N LEU A 409 -6.14 -8.30 -19.92
CA LEU A 409 -7.08 -8.59 -21.01
C LEU A 409 -7.35 -10.09 -21.08
N ASP A 410 -6.31 -10.92 -21.07
CA ASP A 410 -6.42 -12.37 -21.13
C ASP A 410 -7.06 -12.97 -19.86
N ALA A 411 -6.77 -12.41 -18.68
CA ALA A 411 -7.46 -12.79 -17.45
C ALA A 411 -8.97 -12.56 -17.57
N CYS A 412 -9.40 -11.39 -18.07
CA CYS A 412 -10.81 -11.09 -18.28
C CYS A 412 -11.42 -11.99 -19.36
N ARG A 413 -10.70 -12.30 -20.44
CA ARG A 413 -11.18 -13.21 -21.49
C ARG A 413 -11.45 -14.61 -20.94
N TYR A 414 -10.47 -15.19 -20.24
CA TYR A 414 -10.60 -16.52 -19.67
C TYR A 414 -11.70 -16.57 -18.60
N PHE A 415 -11.72 -15.59 -17.68
CA PHE A 415 -12.73 -15.52 -16.63
C PHE A 415 -14.14 -15.26 -17.17
N GLY A 416 -14.28 -14.39 -18.19
CA GLY A 416 -15.54 -14.19 -18.89
C GLY A 416 -16.07 -15.46 -19.54
N GLY A 417 -15.18 -16.27 -20.12
CA GLY A 417 -15.55 -17.59 -20.66
C GLY A 417 -16.06 -18.56 -19.58
N LEU A 418 -15.44 -18.57 -18.40
CA LEU A 418 -15.90 -19.36 -17.25
C LEU A 418 -17.29 -18.90 -16.77
N ILE A 419 -17.55 -17.59 -16.69
CA ILE A 419 -18.86 -17.06 -16.31
C ILE A 419 -19.93 -17.47 -17.32
N VAL A 420 -19.65 -17.38 -18.63
CA VAL A 420 -20.57 -17.82 -19.69
C VAL A 420 -20.89 -19.31 -19.54
N GLY A 421 -19.85 -20.15 -19.37
CA GLY A 421 -20.03 -21.57 -19.14
C GLY A 421 -20.93 -21.89 -17.95
N ALA A 422 -20.69 -21.20 -16.82
CA ALA A 422 -21.45 -21.40 -15.59
C ALA A 422 -22.94 -21.04 -15.78
N VAL A 423 -23.24 -19.90 -16.40
CA VAL A 423 -24.65 -19.51 -16.64
C VAL A 423 -25.34 -20.31 -17.74
N GLN A 424 -24.58 -21.02 -18.58
CA GLN A 424 -25.08 -21.99 -19.56
C GLN A 424 -25.22 -23.41 -18.98
N GLY A 425 -24.88 -23.61 -17.71
CA GLY A 425 -25.11 -24.86 -16.99
C GLY A 425 -23.97 -25.88 -17.07
N ALA A 426 -22.76 -25.47 -17.47
CA ALA A 426 -21.59 -26.34 -17.39
C ALA A 426 -21.32 -26.79 -15.94
N SER A 427 -20.93 -28.06 -15.78
CA SER A 427 -20.53 -28.61 -14.49
C SER A 427 -19.26 -27.94 -13.96
N LYS A 428 -19.03 -28.01 -12.64
CA LYS A 428 -17.79 -27.48 -12.05
C LYS A 428 -16.56 -28.22 -12.58
N GLU A 429 -16.69 -29.52 -12.84
CA GLU A 429 -15.65 -30.36 -13.42
C GLU A 429 -15.27 -29.89 -14.83
N GLU A 430 -16.26 -29.56 -15.67
CA GLU A 430 -16.06 -29.01 -17.02
C GLU A 430 -15.44 -27.62 -16.96
N LEU A 431 -16.00 -26.70 -16.16
CA LEU A 431 -15.48 -25.34 -15.99
C LEU A 431 -14.02 -25.32 -15.55
N LEU A 432 -13.64 -26.26 -14.67
CA LEU A 432 -12.28 -26.36 -14.15
C LEU A 432 -11.38 -27.28 -14.98
N SER A 433 -11.85 -27.82 -16.10
CA SER A 433 -11.04 -28.66 -16.99
C SER A 433 -9.88 -27.86 -17.60
N SER A 434 -8.83 -28.57 -18.02
CA SER A 434 -7.64 -27.94 -18.58
C SER A 434 -8.00 -27.13 -19.82
N GLN A 435 -7.72 -25.83 -19.78
CA GLN A 435 -7.97 -24.86 -20.86
C GLN A 435 -9.44 -24.79 -21.27
N TYR A 436 -10.36 -24.90 -20.29
CA TYR A 436 -11.79 -24.71 -20.53
C TYR A 436 -12.06 -23.50 -21.43
N THR A 437 -12.99 -23.68 -22.37
CA THR A 437 -13.47 -22.65 -23.28
C THR A 437 -14.95 -22.86 -23.55
N PRO A 438 -15.77 -21.81 -23.60
CA PRO A 438 -17.16 -21.92 -24.02
C PRO A 438 -17.30 -22.04 -25.56
N VAL A 439 -16.21 -21.89 -26.30
CA VAL A 439 -16.15 -22.02 -27.78
C VAL A 439 -14.96 -22.89 -28.15
N ASP A 440 -15.19 -23.98 -28.88
CA ASP A 440 -14.13 -24.89 -29.29
C ASP A 440 -13.04 -24.17 -30.10
N GLY A 441 -11.77 -24.43 -29.77
CA GLY A 441 -10.61 -23.87 -30.48
C GLY A 441 -10.30 -22.39 -30.21
N LEU A 442 -11.05 -21.71 -29.32
CA LEU A 442 -10.89 -20.27 -29.06
C LEU A 442 -9.44 -19.88 -28.69
N TRP A 443 -8.81 -20.65 -27.81
CA TRP A 443 -7.43 -20.39 -27.36
C TRP A 443 -6.37 -20.75 -28.41
N SER A 444 -6.71 -21.52 -29.44
CA SER A 444 -5.82 -21.77 -30.58
C SER A 444 -5.74 -20.55 -31.50
N HIS A 445 -6.86 -19.86 -31.71
CA HIS A 445 -6.94 -18.68 -32.59
C HIS A 445 -6.62 -17.37 -31.86
N MET A 446 -6.87 -17.33 -30.55
CA MET A 446 -6.53 -16.18 -29.71
C MET A 446 -5.82 -16.64 -28.42
N PRO A 447 -4.53 -17.00 -28.50
CA PRO A 447 -3.76 -17.54 -27.38
C PRO A 447 -3.78 -16.65 -26.14
N LEU A 448 -3.79 -17.29 -24.97
CA LEU A 448 -3.62 -16.63 -23.68
C LEU A 448 -2.14 -16.41 -23.40
N CYS A 449 -1.79 -15.33 -22.71
CA CYS A 449 -0.43 -15.13 -22.21
C CYS A 449 -0.03 -16.26 -21.23
N ALA A 450 1.27 -16.50 -21.09
CA ALA A 450 1.81 -17.67 -20.39
C ALA A 450 1.27 -17.85 -18.95
N GLU A 451 1.13 -16.75 -18.21
CA GLU A 451 0.65 -16.78 -16.81
C GLU A 451 -0.83 -17.18 -16.71
N ILE A 452 -1.68 -16.65 -17.60
CA ILE A 452 -3.11 -17.01 -17.64
C ILE A 452 -3.29 -18.40 -18.22
N PHE A 453 -2.42 -18.82 -19.15
CA PHE A 453 -2.42 -20.19 -19.67
C PHE A 453 -2.05 -21.23 -18.59
N ASP A 454 -1.12 -20.94 -17.67
CA ASP A 454 -0.82 -21.83 -16.53
C ASP A 454 -2.03 -21.97 -15.60
N ILE A 455 -2.73 -20.85 -15.32
CA ILE A 455 -4.00 -20.87 -14.57
C ILE A 455 -5.04 -21.72 -15.30
N ALA A 456 -5.27 -21.48 -16.59
CA ALA A 456 -6.21 -22.23 -17.40
C ALA A 456 -5.86 -23.72 -17.45
N SER A 457 -4.58 -24.06 -17.36
CA SER A 457 -4.06 -25.43 -17.28
C SER A 457 -4.11 -26.01 -15.86
N GLY A 458 -4.77 -25.34 -14.92
CA GLY A 458 -5.08 -25.87 -13.59
C GLY A 458 -4.03 -25.62 -12.52
N SER A 459 -3.22 -24.56 -12.59
CA SER A 459 -2.25 -24.20 -11.52
C SER A 459 -2.93 -24.09 -10.15
N PHE A 460 -4.13 -23.53 -10.10
CA PHE A 460 -4.99 -23.40 -8.91
C PHE A 460 -5.45 -24.74 -8.31
N LYS A 461 -5.30 -25.87 -9.02
CA LYS A 461 -5.58 -27.21 -8.47
C LYS A 461 -4.35 -27.84 -7.82
N ARG A 462 -3.16 -27.42 -8.24
CA ARG A 462 -1.87 -28.00 -7.84
C ARG A 462 -1.18 -27.25 -6.72
N LYS A 463 -1.58 -25.99 -6.49
CA LYS A 463 -1.05 -25.13 -5.44
C LYS A 463 -1.98 -25.10 -4.23
N GLU A 464 -1.41 -24.87 -3.05
CA GLU A 464 -2.10 -24.63 -1.79
C GLU A 464 -1.50 -23.37 -1.13
N PRO A 465 -2.16 -22.74 -0.16
CA PRO A 465 -1.50 -21.76 0.70
C PRO A 465 -0.23 -22.35 1.34
N PRO A 466 0.90 -21.60 1.42
CA PRO A 466 1.02 -20.17 1.14
C PRO A 466 1.28 -19.79 -0.33
N ASP A 467 1.37 -20.73 -1.27
CA ASP A 467 1.63 -20.43 -2.69
C ASP A 467 0.44 -19.79 -3.41
N ILE A 468 -0.77 -20.07 -2.90
CA ILE A 468 -2.00 -19.35 -3.24
C ILE A 468 -2.08 -18.06 -2.41
N VAL A 469 -1.98 -16.92 -3.09
CA VAL A 469 -1.97 -15.59 -2.50
C VAL A 469 -2.99 -14.73 -3.23
N GLY A 470 -3.93 -14.14 -2.49
CA GLY A 470 -4.73 -13.02 -2.97
C GLY A 470 -3.87 -11.76 -2.89
N SER A 471 -3.83 -10.97 -3.97
CA SER A 471 -3.12 -9.70 -4.01
C SER A 471 -3.71 -8.80 -5.10
N GLY A 472 -3.24 -7.55 -5.17
CA GLY A 472 -3.55 -6.62 -6.25
C GLY A 472 -3.12 -7.06 -7.66
N TYR A 473 -2.32 -8.14 -7.81
CA TYR A 473 -1.88 -8.64 -9.12
C TYR A 473 -2.92 -9.58 -9.75
N VAL A 474 -3.38 -9.27 -10.97
CA VAL A 474 -4.51 -9.96 -11.62
C VAL A 474 -4.37 -11.48 -11.71
N VAL A 475 -3.16 -11.99 -11.97
CA VAL A 475 -2.88 -13.43 -12.07
C VAL A 475 -3.11 -14.10 -10.72
N LYS A 476 -2.64 -13.48 -9.65
CA LYS A 476 -2.71 -14.02 -8.29
C LYS A 476 -4.13 -13.98 -7.75
N SER A 477 -4.88 -12.90 -7.97
CA SER A 477 -6.28 -12.84 -7.58
C SER A 477 -7.15 -13.86 -8.34
N LEU A 478 -6.91 -14.04 -9.64
CA LEU A 478 -7.62 -15.05 -10.43
C LEU A 478 -7.29 -16.47 -9.96
N GLU A 479 -6.01 -16.79 -9.75
CA GLU A 479 -5.55 -18.09 -9.24
C GLU A 479 -6.17 -18.39 -7.87
N ALA A 480 -6.21 -17.42 -6.97
CA ALA A 480 -6.80 -17.57 -5.64
C ALA A 480 -8.33 -17.76 -5.69
N ALA A 481 -9.04 -17.00 -6.53
CA ALA A 481 -10.49 -17.14 -6.69
C ALA A 481 -10.88 -18.52 -7.27
N LEU A 482 -10.13 -19.01 -8.26
CA LEU A 482 -10.36 -20.34 -8.83
C LEU A 482 -9.96 -21.46 -7.87
N TRP A 483 -8.91 -21.29 -7.06
CA TRP A 483 -8.59 -22.22 -5.98
C TRP A 483 -9.74 -22.30 -4.96
N ALA A 484 -10.25 -21.15 -4.50
CA ALA A 484 -11.40 -21.10 -3.58
C ALA A 484 -12.65 -21.76 -4.20
N PHE A 485 -12.94 -21.52 -5.48
CA PHE A 485 -14.04 -22.17 -6.19
C PHE A 485 -13.83 -23.67 -6.39
N HIS A 486 -12.60 -24.12 -6.60
CA HIS A 486 -12.25 -25.54 -6.69
C HIS A 486 -12.40 -26.26 -5.35
N LYS A 487 -11.98 -25.65 -4.24
CA LYS A 487 -11.97 -26.26 -2.90
C LYS A 487 -13.31 -26.20 -2.18
N SER A 488 -14.22 -25.31 -2.59
CA SER A 488 -15.52 -25.15 -1.97
C SER A 488 -16.62 -25.97 -2.66
N SER A 489 -17.56 -26.47 -1.87
CA SER A 489 -18.79 -27.11 -2.34
C SER A 489 -20.01 -26.19 -2.27
N THR A 490 -19.93 -25.09 -1.52
CA THR A 490 -20.98 -24.06 -1.39
C THR A 490 -20.41 -22.66 -1.61
N PHE A 491 -21.27 -21.69 -1.91
CA PHE A 491 -20.90 -20.28 -2.04
C PHE A 491 -20.24 -19.73 -0.76
N GLU A 492 -20.85 -19.99 0.39
CA GLU A 492 -20.35 -19.51 1.70
C GLU A 492 -18.96 -20.06 2.05
N ALA A 493 -18.71 -21.34 1.74
CA ALA A 493 -17.44 -21.98 2.07
C ALA A 493 -16.27 -21.37 1.30
N GLY A 494 -16.46 -20.98 0.03
CA GLY A 494 -15.37 -20.44 -0.77
C GLY A 494 -15.00 -19.00 -0.44
N VAL A 495 -15.94 -18.17 0.03
CA VAL A 495 -15.63 -16.80 0.52
C VAL A 495 -14.63 -16.85 1.68
N ASN A 496 -14.71 -17.87 2.54
CA ASN A 496 -13.83 -18.04 3.70
C ASN A 496 -12.41 -18.53 3.36
N LEU A 497 -12.12 -18.79 2.08
CA LEU A 497 -10.84 -19.31 1.61
C LEU A 497 -9.92 -18.24 0.99
N GLY A 498 -10.44 -17.05 0.63
CA GLY A 498 -9.68 -15.99 -0.06
C GLY A 498 -8.64 -15.29 0.84
N ASN A 499 -7.44 -15.04 0.28
CA ASN A 499 -6.28 -14.51 1.01
C ASN A 499 -6.00 -12.99 0.77
N ASP A 500 -7.02 -12.28 0.28
CA ASP A 500 -7.13 -10.82 0.14
C ASP A 500 -8.64 -10.56 0.05
N ALA A 501 -9.22 -10.15 1.18
CA ALA A 501 -10.60 -10.51 1.51
C ALA A 501 -11.66 -9.80 0.67
N ASP A 502 -11.37 -8.65 0.07
CA ASP A 502 -12.36 -7.91 -0.71
C ASP A 502 -12.34 -8.34 -2.18
N THR A 503 -11.28 -8.01 -2.92
CA THR A 503 -11.23 -8.26 -4.37
C THR A 503 -11.19 -9.75 -4.73
N THR A 504 -10.49 -10.60 -3.97
CA THR A 504 -10.53 -12.05 -4.24
C THR A 504 -11.92 -12.62 -3.99
N ALA A 505 -12.64 -12.11 -2.97
CA ALA A 505 -14.02 -12.50 -2.72
C ALA A 505 -14.99 -11.97 -3.77
N ALA A 506 -14.76 -10.77 -4.32
CA ALA A 506 -15.54 -10.22 -5.44
C ALA A 506 -15.35 -11.06 -6.72
N ILE A 507 -14.12 -11.46 -7.04
CA ILE A 507 -13.84 -12.34 -8.19
C ILE A 507 -14.45 -13.73 -7.95
N TYR A 508 -14.25 -14.33 -6.78
CA TYR A 508 -14.89 -15.59 -6.41
C TYR A 508 -16.42 -15.50 -6.52
N GLY A 509 -17.02 -14.44 -5.99
CA GLY A 509 -18.46 -14.23 -5.94
C GLY A 509 -19.10 -14.17 -7.33
N GLN A 510 -18.40 -13.66 -8.34
CA GLN A 510 -18.88 -13.66 -9.72
C GLN A 510 -19.03 -15.08 -10.29
N ILE A 511 -18.00 -15.92 -10.20
CA ILE A 511 -18.06 -17.30 -10.74
C ILE A 511 -18.92 -18.21 -9.87
N ALA A 512 -18.81 -18.09 -8.55
CA ALA A 512 -19.62 -18.86 -7.61
C ALA A 512 -21.10 -18.49 -7.72
N GLY A 513 -21.42 -17.20 -7.89
CA GLY A 513 -22.80 -16.74 -8.09
C GLY A 513 -23.38 -17.20 -9.43
N ALA A 514 -22.58 -17.19 -10.50
CA ALA A 514 -22.98 -17.73 -11.80
C ALA A 514 -23.25 -19.25 -11.75
N TYR A 515 -22.48 -20.00 -10.96
CA TYR A 515 -22.58 -21.45 -10.85
C TYR A 515 -23.67 -21.92 -9.85
N TYR A 516 -23.66 -21.40 -8.62
CA TYR A 516 -24.60 -21.79 -7.56
C TYR A 516 -25.96 -21.10 -7.69
N GLY A 517 -26.05 -20.04 -8.49
CA GLY A 517 -27.26 -19.22 -8.63
C GLY A 517 -27.59 -18.40 -7.38
N LEU A 518 -28.63 -17.56 -7.50
CA LEU A 518 -29.05 -16.66 -6.43
C LEU A 518 -29.45 -17.40 -5.14
N GLU A 519 -30.11 -18.55 -5.27
CA GLU A 519 -30.54 -19.37 -4.12
C GLU A 519 -29.38 -20.12 -3.44
N GLY A 520 -28.22 -20.21 -4.10
CA GLY A 520 -27.00 -20.72 -3.49
C GLY A 520 -26.30 -19.73 -2.56
N ILE A 521 -26.69 -18.44 -2.60
CA ILE A 521 -26.16 -17.38 -1.73
C ILE A 521 -26.98 -17.35 -0.42
N PRO A 522 -26.34 -17.36 0.76
CA PRO A 522 -27.04 -17.31 2.05
C PRO A 522 -28.10 -16.20 2.11
N ALA A 523 -29.32 -16.54 2.54
CA ALA A 523 -30.44 -15.60 2.59
C ALA A 523 -30.11 -14.36 3.45
N SER A 524 -29.44 -14.55 4.59
CA SER A 524 -28.99 -13.46 5.45
C SER A 524 -28.07 -12.45 4.74
N TRP A 525 -27.26 -12.91 3.80
CA TRP A 525 -26.37 -12.06 3.01
C TRP A 525 -27.14 -11.31 1.93
N ARG A 526 -28.08 -11.99 1.26
CA ARG A 526 -28.97 -11.37 0.26
C ARG A 526 -29.85 -10.28 0.86
N GLU A 527 -30.30 -10.45 2.10
CA GLU A 527 -31.14 -9.47 2.80
C GLU A 527 -30.37 -8.25 3.31
N ARG A 528 -29.05 -8.38 3.53
CA ARG A 528 -28.21 -7.31 4.09
C ARG A 528 -27.48 -6.47 3.05
N ILE A 529 -27.25 -6.99 1.84
CA ILE A 529 -26.48 -6.28 0.82
C ILE A 529 -27.14 -4.93 0.49
N SER A 530 -26.34 -3.86 0.53
CA SER A 530 -26.83 -2.53 0.21
C SER A 530 -27.22 -2.46 -1.26
N HIS A 531 -28.31 -1.74 -1.55
CA HIS A 531 -28.87 -1.58 -2.90
C HIS A 531 -29.27 -2.90 -3.60
N ALA A 532 -29.66 -3.94 -2.85
CA ALA A 532 -30.08 -5.24 -3.41
C ALA A 532 -31.09 -5.12 -4.58
N GLY A 533 -32.08 -4.25 -4.45
CA GLY A 533 -33.10 -4.01 -5.49
C GLY A 533 -32.52 -3.49 -6.81
N LEU A 534 -31.59 -2.53 -6.73
CA LEU A 534 -30.90 -1.95 -7.88
C LEU A 534 -29.98 -2.99 -8.56
N ILE A 535 -29.24 -3.77 -7.76
CA ILE A 535 -28.39 -4.85 -8.27
C ILE A 535 -29.24 -5.87 -9.05
N ALA A 536 -30.38 -6.27 -8.48
CA ALA A 536 -31.30 -7.22 -9.12
C ALA A 536 -31.96 -6.63 -10.39
N GLU A 537 -32.28 -5.34 -10.39
CA GLU A 537 -32.82 -4.65 -11.57
C GLU A 537 -31.81 -4.63 -12.72
N LEU A 538 -30.57 -4.22 -12.47
CA LEU A 538 -29.51 -4.23 -13.47
C LEU A 538 -29.22 -5.64 -13.97
N ALA A 539 -29.15 -6.64 -13.07
CA ALA A 539 -28.96 -8.04 -13.46
C ALA A 539 -30.09 -8.55 -14.38
N ARG A 540 -31.35 -8.19 -14.11
CA ARG A 540 -32.49 -8.50 -15.00
C ARG A 540 -32.37 -7.76 -16.34
N GLY A 541 -31.94 -6.50 -16.33
CA GLY A 541 -31.69 -5.73 -17.56
C GLY A 541 -30.66 -6.42 -18.45
N LEU A 542 -29.53 -6.85 -17.87
CA LEU A 542 -28.50 -7.61 -18.59
C LEU A 542 -29.04 -8.92 -19.17
N TYR A 543 -29.93 -9.61 -18.45
CA TYR A 543 -30.55 -10.86 -18.91
C TYR A 543 -31.57 -10.62 -20.04
N ALA A 544 -32.45 -9.62 -19.91
CA ALA A 544 -33.48 -9.32 -20.90
C ALA A 544 -32.91 -8.80 -22.22
N SER A 545 -31.73 -8.15 -22.18
CA SER A 545 -31.01 -7.72 -23.38
C SER A 545 -30.41 -8.87 -24.20
N ARG A 546 -30.54 -10.13 -23.75
CA ARG A 546 -30.12 -11.30 -24.54
C ARG A 546 -31.00 -11.42 -25.78
N THR A 547 -30.38 -11.25 -26.94
CA THR A 547 -31.03 -11.56 -28.21
C THR A 547 -30.91 -13.05 -28.52
N ASP A 548 -31.96 -13.65 -29.05
CA ASP A 548 -31.90 -14.99 -29.66
C ASP A 548 -30.99 -15.00 -30.89
N SER A 549 -30.73 -16.19 -31.44
CA SER A 549 -29.90 -16.38 -32.65
C SER A 549 -30.48 -15.72 -33.92
N ALA A 550 -31.68 -15.13 -33.84
CA ALA A 550 -32.33 -14.34 -34.87
C ALA A 550 -32.44 -12.83 -34.53
N GLY A 551 -31.78 -12.37 -33.45
CA GLY A 551 -31.73 -10.97 -33.06
C GLY A 551 -32.98 -10.45 -32.32
N ARG A 552 -33.86 -11.32 -31.83
CA ARG A 552 -35.07 -10.92 -31.09
C ARG A 552 -34.82 -10.95 -29.59
N SER A 553 -35.37 -9.96 -28.87
CA SER A 553 -35.35 -9.93 -27.40
C SER A 553 -35.99 -11.19 -26.85
N LEU A 554 -35.33 -11.87 -25.91
CA LEU A 554 -35.97 -12.88 -25.07
C LEU A 554 -36.77 -12.13 -23.99
N GLU A 555 -38.10 -12.19 -24.04
CA GLU A 555 -38.99 -11.63 -23.00
C GLU A 555 -38.90 -12.42 -21.69
#